data_AF-A0A1A8ZD84-F1
#
_entry.id   AF-A0A1A8ZD84-F1
#
_cell.length_a   1.000
_cell.length_b   1.000
_cell.length_c   1.000
_cell.angle_alpha   90.00
_cell.angle_beta   90.00
_cell.angle_gamma   90.00
#
_symmetry.space_group_name_H-M   'P 1'
#
loop_
_entity.id
_entity.type
_entity.pdbx_description
1 polymer ?
#
loop_
_entity_poly.entity_id
_entity_poly.type
_entity_poly.pdbx_seq_one_letter_code
_entity_poly.pdbx_strand_id
1 'polypeptide(L)'
;MCIETAIRADIRVSVQDRAAPDRAAGHLATGVLVDGDLVLVPDPPERLFDPALDLEVLIFPAGPAERLPVEAPPVWKWGRFAVGDREPLAATAKLGRPSVYSAQIGRADAAALADAAERTGGLWAALREQGVLVGEVDAVDADLLRRAGELERAQREPRRAAHRFDSTAALTDGLCILFCFCEPHGPR
;
A
#
# COMPACT_ATOMS: atom_id res chain seq x y z
N MET A 1 -19.53 14.93 -4.28
CA MET A 1 -18.87 14.07 -3.27
C MET A 1 -18.85 12.67 -3.85
N CYS A 2 -17.79 12.32 -4.61
CA CYS A 2 -17.66 10.99 -5.17
C CYS A 2 -17.31 10.05 -4.02
N ILE A 3 -18.11 8.99 -3.83
CA ILE A 3 -17.69 7.87 -3.00
C ILE A 3 -16.49 7.28 -3.74
N GLU A 4 -15.27 7.60 -3.30
CA GLU A 4 -14.07 6.93 -3.78
C GLU A 4 -14.26 5.45 -3.52
N THR A 5 -14.53 4.72 -4.59
CA THR A 5 -14.76 3.29 -4.55
C THR A 5 -13.40 2.66 -4.39
N ALA A 6 -13.06 2.24 -3.17
CA ALA A 6 -11.79 1.57 -2.90
C ALA A 6 -11.62 0.38 -3.86
N ILE A 7 -10.43 0.24 -4.44
CA ILE A 7 -10.08 -0.83 -5.37
C ILE A 7 -10.04 -2.14 -4.59
N ARG A 8 -10.82 -3.13 -5.05
CA ARG A 8 -10.70 -4.51 -4.58
C ARG A 8 -9.74 -5.25 -5.49
N ALA A 9 -8.56 -5.56 -4.97
CA ALA A 9 -7.52 -6.30 -5.67
C ALA A 9 -6.79 -7.22 -4.69
N ASP A 10 -6.14 -8.26 -5.20
CA ASP A 10 -5.15 -9.00 -4.42
C ASP A 10 -3.89 -8.14 -4.28
N ILE A 11 -3.62 -7.65 -3.07
CA ILE A 11 -2.52 -6.72 -2.80
C ILE A 11 -1.49 -7.34 -1.86
N ARG A 12 -0.31 -6.75 -1.86
CA ARG A 12 0.77 -7.02 -0.93
C ARG A 12 1.14 -5.73 -0.23
N VAL A 13 1.48 -5.86 1.05
CA VAL A 13 1.85 -4.75 1.90
C VAL A 13 3.22 -5.04 2.49
N SER A 14 4.19 -4.20 2.17
CA SER A 14 5.55 -4.30 2.64
C SER A 14 5.88 -3.06 3.46
N VAL A 15 6.28 -3.24 4.72
CA VAL A 15 6.92 -2.17 5.49
C VAL A 15 8.37 -2.08 5.06
N GLN A 16 8.85 -0.87 4.76
CA GLN A 16 10.18 -0.66 4.21
C GLN A 16 10.98 0.42 4.94
N ASP A 17 12.29 0.25 4.94
CA ASP A 17 13.24 1.34 5.11
C ASP A 17 13.40 2.08 3.77
N ARG A 18 12.99 3.34 3.75
CA ARG A 18 13.05 4.23 2.60
C ARG A 18 14.48 4.62 2.23
N ALA A 19 15.42 4.53 3.18
CA ALA A 19 16.82 4.83 2.93
C ALA A 19 17.56 3.70 2.20
N ALA A 20 16.92 2.53 2.03
CA ALA A 20 17.51 1.39 1.35
C ALA A 20 17.73 1.64 -0.15
N PRO A 21 18.73 0.96 -0.78
CA PRO A 21 19.09 1.20 -2.17
C PRO A 21 18.00 0.78 -3.17
N ASP A 22 17.13 -0.16 -2.81
CA ASP A 22 15.97 -0.58 -3.60
C ASP A 22 14.85 -1.17 -2.72
N ARG A 23 13.71 -1.47 -3.36
CA ARG A 23 12.52 -2.02 -2.71
C ARG A 23 12.73 -3.40 -2.08
N ALA A 24 13.62 -4.23 -2.61
CA ALA A 24 13.90 -5.55 -2.06
C ALA A 24 14.78 -5.46 -0.82
N ALA A 25 15.85 -4.65 -0.89
CA ALA A 25 16.75 -4.38 0.24
C ALA A 25 16.05 -3.65 1.39
N GLY A 26 15.07 -2.79 1.07
CA GLY A 26 14.31 -2.04 2.06
C GLY A 26 13.26 -2.85 2.82
N HIS A 27 12.92 -4.07 2.40
CA HIS A 27 11.84 -4.82 3.04
C HIS A 27 12.17 -5.22 4.49
N LEU A 28 11.33 -4.74 5.41
CA LEU A 28 11.46 -4.98 6.84
C LEU A 28 10.50 -6.05 7.34
N ALA A 29 9.24 -5.97 6.94
CA ALA A 29 8.19 -6.88 7.36
C ALA A 29 7.03 -6.87 6.37
N THR A 30 6.26 -7.96 6.37
CA THR A 30 4.99 -8.04 5.66
C THR A 30 3.87 -7.52 6.56
N GLY A 31 3.01 -6.68 6.00
CA GLY A 31 1.85 -6.13 6.71
C GLY A 31 0.52 -6.61 6.11
N VAL A 32 -0.56 -6.19 6.75
CA VAL A 32 -1.94 -6.36 6.32
C VAL A 32 -2.62 -5.00 6.33
N LEU A 33 -3.21 -4.56 5.22
CA LEU A 33 -4.04 -3.36 5.23
C LEU A 33 -5.35 -3.68 5.96
N VAL A 34 -5.54 -3.16 7.18
CA VAL A 34 -6.73 -3.49 8.01
C VAL A 34 -7.83 -2.42 7.92
N ASP A 35 -7.48 -1.23 7.47
CA ASP A 35 -8.39 -0.14 7.10
C ASP A 35 -7.73 0.69 5.99
N GLY A 36 -8.45 1.63 5.38
CA GLY A 36 -7.95 2.45 4.27
C GLY A 36 -6.64 3.16 4.59
N ASP A 37 -6.32 3.46 5.85
CA ASP A 37 -5.09 4.15 6.24
C ASP A 37 -4.34 3.47 7.40
N LEU A 38 -4.64 2.20 7.68
CA LEU A 38 -4.06 1.47 8.80
C LEU A 38 -3.51 0.12 8.36
N VAL A 39 -2.23 -0.11 8.64
CA VAL A 39 -1.55 -1.39 8.40
C VAL A 39 -1.25 -2.07 9.73
N LEU A 40 -1.55 -3.35 9.81
CA LEU A 40 -1.16 -4.24 10.90
C LEU A 40 0.07 -5.05 10.47
N VAL A 41 1.08 -5.13 11.33
CA VAL A 41 2.23 -6.03 11.20
C VAL A 41 2.17 -7.01 12.37
N PRO A 42 1.59 -8.20 12.18
CA PRO A 42 1.65 -9.27 13.17
C PRO A 42 3.08 -9.77 13.31
N ASP A 43 3.47 -10.13 14.54
CA ASP A 43 4.80 -10.65 14.87
C ASP A 43 5.96 -9.78 14.30
N PRO A 44 5.99 -8.46 14.61
CA PRO A 44 6.90 -7.51 14.01
C PRO A 44 8.36 -7.76 14.43
N PRO A 45 9.33 -7.69 13.50
CA PRO A 45 10.74 -7.82 13.86
C PRO A 45 11.22 -6.60 14.64
N GLU A 46 12.15 -6.79 15.59
CA GLU A 46 12.64 -5.73 16.48
C GLU A 46 13.14 -4.49 15.72
N ARG A 47 13.80 -4.69 14.58
CA ARG A 47 14.32 -3.61 13.72
C ARG A 47 13.26 -2.58 13.34
N LEU A 48 11.99 -2.97 13.24
CA LEU A 48 10.89 -2.06 12.89
C LEU A 48 10.69 -0.94 13.94
N PHE A 49 11.20 -1.11 15.15
CA PHE A 49 11.13 -0.13 16.23
C PHE A 49 12.41 0.71 16.38
N ASP A 50 13.38 0.57 15.48
CA ASP A 50 14.57 1.43 15.47
C ASP A 50 14.18 2.86 15.03
N PRO A 51 14.34 3.88 15.89
CA PRO A 51 14.00 5.26 15.57
C PRO A 51 14.89 5.88 14.48
N ALA A 52 15.99 5.24 14.10
CA ALA A 52 16.87 5.70 13.03
C ALA A 52 16.35 5.37 11.63
N LEU A 53 15.35 4.47 11.51
CA LEU A 53 14.80 4.06 10.22
C LEU A 53 13.82 5.09 9.66
N ASP A 54 13.93 5.38 8.36
CA ASP A 54 12.93 6.17 7.62
C ASP A 54 11.87 5.22 7.07
N LEU A 55 10.80 5.01 7.83
CA LEU A 55 9.82 3.97 7.52
C LEU A 55 8.75 4.44 6.52
N GLU A 56 8.51 3.62 5.50
CA GLU A 56 7.38 3.75 4.58
C GLU A 56 6.63 2.43 4.40
N VAL A 57 5.41 2.50 3.85
CA VAL A 57 4.64 1.30 3.49
C VAL A 57 4.50 1.27 1.99
N LEU A 58 4.91 0.17 1.37
CA LEU A 58 4.66 -0.12 -0.03
C LEU A 58 3.41 -1.00 -0.15
N ILE A 59 2.40 -0.54 -0.88
CA ILE A 59 1.15 -1.27 -1.16
C ILE A 59 1.05 -1.46 -2.67
N PHE A 60 0.94 -2.69 -3.14
CA PHE A 60 0.98 -2.99 -4.57
C PHE A 60 0.19 -4.24 -4.93
N PRO A 61 -0.31 -4.38 -6.16
CA PRO A 61 -1.05 -5.57 -6.58
C PRO A 61 -0.10 -6.78 -6.69
N ALA A 62 -0.58 -7.95 -6.31
CA ALA A 62 0.15 -9.22 -6.48
C ALA A 62 0.44 -9.51 -7.96
N GLY A 63 -0.50 -9.15 -8.83
CA GLY A 63 -0.39 -9.23 -10.28
C GLY A 63 0.13 -7.92 -10.87
N PRO A 64 1.42 -7.78 -11.22
CA PRO A 64 1.97 -6.55 -11.80
C PRO A 64 1.44 -6.24 -13.22
N ALA A 65 0.69 -7.17 -13.82
CA ALA A 65 0.04 -6.98 -15.12
C ALA A 65 -1.19 -6.07 -15.05
N GLU A 66 -1.76 -5.90 -13.86
CA GLU A 66 -2.87 -5.00 -13.64
C GLU A 66 -2.30 -3.58 -13.58
N ARG A 67 -2.82 -2.64 -14.38
CA ARG A 67 -2.40 -1.22 -14.40
C ARG A 67 -2.79 -0.48 -13.10
N LEU A 68 -2.80 -1.19 -11.98
CA LEU A 68 -3.19 -0.69 -10.68
C LEU A 68 -2.04 0.08 -10.02
N PRO A 69 -2.34 1.04 -9.14
CA PRO A 69 -1.33 1.89 -8.52
C PRO A 69 -0.38 1.11 -7.60
N VAL A 70 0.92 1.42 -7.68
CA VAL A 70 1.85 1.10 -6.59
C VAL A 70 1.90 2.32 -5.68
N GLU A 71 1.51 2.13 -4.43
CA GLU A 71 1.49 3.20 -3.44
C GLU A 71 2.67 3.07 -2.49
N ALA A 72 3.32 4.20 -2.20
CA ALA A 72 4.33 4.30 -1.14
C ALA A 72 3.99 5.47 -0.19
N PRO A 73 2.93 5.36 0.64
CA PRO A 73 2.63 6.35 1.66
C PRO A 73 3.71 6.34 2.78
N PRO A 74 4.14 7.51 3.27
CA PRO A 74 4.97 7.59 4.47
C PRO A 74 4.15 7.15 5.69
N VAL A 75 4.84 6.67 6.73
CA VAL A 75 4.18 6.35 8.00
C VAL A 75 4.09 7.61 8.87
N TRP A 76 2.87 7.96 9.27
CA TRP A 76 2.60 9.10 10.17
C TRP A 76 2.82 8.71 11.63
N LYS A 77 2.37 7.51 12.03
CA LYS A 77 2.44 7.05 13.42
C LYS A 77 2.61 5.54 13.49
N TRP A 78 3.47 5.12 14.41
CA TRP A 78 3.66 3.73 14.79
C TRP A 78 2.99 3.42 16.13
N GLY A 79 2.34 2.27 16.21
CA GLY A 79 1.84 1.66 17.44
C GLY A 79 2.54 0.34 17.70
N ARG A 80 2.88 0.06 18.95
CA ARG A 80 3.41 -1.23 19.42
C ARG A 80 2.38 -1.86 20.35
N PHE A 81 2.08 -3.14 20.14
CA PHE A 81 1.13 -3.90 20.95
C PHE A 81 1.83 -5.10 21.56
N ALA A 82 1.88 -5.13 22.89
CA ALA A 82 2.53 -6.18 23.66
C ALA A 82 1.65 -6.56 24.87
N VAL A 83 1.82 -7.78 25.37
CA VAL A 83 1.19 -8.26 26.61
C VAL A 83 2.22 -8.17 27.73
N GLY A 84 2.07 -7.19 28.62
CA GLY A 84 3.07 -6.89 29.65
C GLY A 84 4.43 -6.54 29.05
N ASP A 85 5.50 -7.10 29.60
CA ASP A 85 6.88 -6.86 29.17
C ASP A 85 7.36 -7.81 28.06
N ARG A 86 6.45 -8.55 27.41
CA ARG A 86 6.80 -9.48 26.33
C ARG A 86 7.21 -8.75 25.04
N GLU A 87 7.84 -9.49 24.14
CA GLU A 87 8.00 -9.06 22.76
C GLU A 87 6.63 -8.66 22.14
N PRO A 88 6.61 -7.61 21.30
CA PRO A 88 5.35 -7.14 20.74
C PRO A 88 4.76 -8.19 19.80
N LEU A 89 3.47 -8.50 20.01
CA LEU A 89 2.71 -9.41 19.17
C LEU A 89 2.23 -8.74 17.88
N ALA A 90 2.18 -7.40 17.88
CA ALA A 90 1.80 -6.63 16.71
C ALA A 90 2.41 -5.22 16.72
N ALA A 91 2.60 -4.67 15.53
CA ALA A 91 2.76 -3.25 15.30
C ALA A 91 1.65 -2.73 14.39
N THR A 92 1.33 -1.45 14.49
CA THR A 92 0.46 -0.77 13.51
C THR A 92 1.13 0.45 12.93
N ALA A 93 0.93 0.67 11.62
CA ALA A 93 1.37 1.85 10.90
C ALA A 93 0.14 2.63 10.44
N LYS A 94 0.02 3.88 10.91
CA LYS A 94 -0.94 4.84 10.34
C LYS A 94 -0.32 5.50 9.13
N LEU A 95 -0.96 5.38 7.97
CA LEU A 95 -0.47 5.94 6.71
C LEU A 95 -0.69 7.46 6.68
N GLY A 96 0.24 8.20 6.07
CA GLY A 96 0.12 9.65 5.90
C GLY A 96 -1.00 10.08 4.94
N ARG A 97 -1.53 9.14 4.15
CA ARG A 97 -2.74 9.29 3.34
C ARG A 97 -3.45 7.93 3.25
N PRO A 98 -4.78 7.91 3.13
CA PRO A 98 -5.50 6.67 2.82
C PRO A 98 -5.01 6.05 1.51
N SER A 99 -4.90 4.73 1.53
CA SER A 99 -4.72 3.89 0.35
C SER A 99 -5.99 3.89 -0.49
N VAL A 100 -5.81 3.75 -1.81
CA VAL A 100 -6.92 3.53 -2.73
C VAL A 100 -7.44 2.10 -2.68
N TYR A 101 -6.74 1.18 -2.01
CA TYR A 101 -7.13 -0.22 -1.89
C TYR A 101 -8.06 -0.47 -0.71
N SER A 102 -8.88 -1.52 -0.85
CA SER A 102 -9.73 -2.02 0.23
C SER A 102 -8.90 -2.79 1.26
N ALA A 103 -9.38 -2.82 2.51
CA ALA A 103 -8.80 -3.64 3.56
C ALA A 103 -8.76 -5.14 3.20
N GLN A 104 -7.72 -5.81 3.66
CA GLN A 104 -7.44 -7.25 3.51
C GLN A 104 -7.91 -8.08 4.69
N ILE A 105 -8.69 -7.49 5.60
CA ILE A 105 -9.19 -8.16 6.79
C ILE A 105 -10.72 -8.23 6.75
N GLY A 106 -11.25 -9.42 6.99
CA GLY A 106 -12.67 -9.66 7.23
C GLY A 106 -13.06 -9.38 8.68
N ARG A 107 -14.21 -9.93 9.08
CA ARG A 107 -14.64 -9.88 10.49
C ARG A 107 -13.87 -10.92 11.29
N ALA A 108 -13.34 -10.53 12.44
CA ALA A 108 -12.73 -11.41 13.41
C ALA A 108 -13.52 -11.37 14.73
N ASP A 109 -13.65 -12.52 15.38
CA ASP A 109 -14.05 -12.59 16.77
C ASP A 109 -12.79 -12.45 17.66
N ALA A 110 -12.82 -11.53 18.62
CA ALA A 110 -11.66 -11.20 19.43
C ALA A 110 -11.25 -12.35 20.36
N ALA A 111 -12.22 -13.09 20.92
CA ALA A 111 -11.93 -14.21 21.82
C ALA A 111 -11.34 -15.39 21.03
N ALA A 112 -11.94 -15.71 19.89
CA ALA A 112 -11.43 -16.75 19.00
C ALA A 112 -10.01 -16.42 18.47
N LEU A 113 -9.74 -15.16 18.16
CA LEU A 113 -8.41 -14.72 17.73
C LEU A 113 -7.38 -14.81 18.85
N ALA A 114 -7.74 -14.45 20.09
CA ALA A 114 -6.88 -14.59 21.25
C ALA A 114 -6.54 -16.07 21.51
N ASP A 115 -7.56 -16.94 21.55
CA ASP A 115 -7.37 -18.38 21.73
C ASP A 115 -6.47 -18.97 20.63
N ALA A 116 -6.69 -18.58 19.37
CA ALA A 116 -5.87 -19.03 18.25
C ALA A 116 -4.43 -18.52 18.34
N ALA A 117 -4.20 -17.28 18.78
CA ALA A 117 -2.85 -16.73 18.97
C ALA A 117 -2.08 -17.47 20.06
N GLU A 118 -2.74 -17.84 21.16
CA GLU A 118 -2.12 -18.66 22.21
C GLU A 118 -1.77 -20.07 21.71
N ARG A 119 -2.66 -20.71 20.94
CA ARG A 119 -2.41 -22.07 20.41
C ARG A 119 -1.32 -22.09 19.35
N THR A 120 -1.29 -21.10 18.46
CA THR A 120 -0.37 -21.07 17.32
C THR A 120 0.95 -20.37 17.62
N GLY A 121 1.05 -19.67 18.75
CA GLY A 121 2.25 -18.99 19.20
C GLY A 121 2.52 -17.65 18.51
N GLY A 122 1.54 -17.07 17.81
CA GLY A 122 1.71 -15.78 17.12
C GLY A 122 0.42 -15.27 16.50
N LEU A 123 0.35 -13.95 16.31
CA LEU A 123 -0.86 -13.33 15.75
C LEU A 123 -1.00 -13.66 14.26
N TRP A 124 0.11 -13.82 13.53
CA TRP A 124 0.05 -14.11 12.10
C TRP A 124 -0.62 -15.47 11.82
N ALA A 125 -0.21 -16.50 12.54
CA ALA A 125 -0.79 -17.84 12.41
C ALA A 125 -2.27 -17.86 12.84
N ALA A 126 -2.63 -17.12 13.88
CA ALA A 126 -4.01 -16.97 14.33
C ALA A 126 -4.93 -16.34 13.27
N LEU A 127 -4.48 -15.24 12.64
CA LEU A 127 -5.23 -14.57 11.58
C LEU A 127 -5.51 -15.47 10.38
N ARG A 128 -4.52 -16.31 10.01
CA ARG A 128 -4.68 -17.33 8.95
C ARG A 128 -5.66 -18.42 9.38
N GLU A 129 -5.50 -18.97 10.58
CA GLU A 129 -6.34 -20.06 11.08
C GLU A 129 -7.81 -19.65 11.14
N GLN A 130 -8.08 -18.41 11.57
CA GLN A 130 -9.43 -17.86 11.65
C GLN A 130 -10.00 -17.46 10.27
N GLY A 131 -9.24 -17.59 9.18
CA GLY A 131 -9.69 -17.26 7.83
C GLY A 131 -10.08 -15.78 7.66
N VAL A 132 -9.50 -14.89 8.46
CA VAL A 132 -9.87 -13.47 8.46
C VAL A 132 -9.17 -12.72 7.32
N LEU A 133 -8.00 -13.21 6.89
CA LEU A 133 -7.24 -12.61 5.79
C LEU A 133 -7.92 -12.87 4.45
N VAL A 134 -8.04 -11.81 3.64
CA VAL A 134 -8.56 -11.88 2.28
C VAL A 134 -7.38 -11.92 1.31
N GLY A 135 -7.26 -13.01 0.56
CA GLY A 135 -6.16 -13.23 -0.39
C GLY A 135 -4.88 -13.77 0.26
N GLU A 136 -3.81 -13.85 -0.52
CA GLU A 136 -2.50 -14.33 -0.06
C GLU A 136 -1.64 -13.18 0.46
N VAL A 137 -1.63 -12.91 1.76
CA VAL A 137 -1.02 -11.67 2.30
C VAL A 137 0.49 -11.80 2.58
N ASP A 138 0.98 -13.02 2.76
CA ASP A 138 2.35 -13.36 3.18
C ASP A 138 3.39 -13.44 2.07
N ALA A 139 2.96 -13.59 0.81
CA ALA A 139 3.86 -13.74 -0.34
C ALA A 139 4.48 -12.41 -0.78
N VAL A 140 5.46 -11.91 -0.01
CA VAL A 140 6.33 -10.80 -0.41
C VAL A 140 7.75 -11.30 -0.55
N ASP A 141 8.19 -11.48 -1.79
CA ASP A 141 9.57 -11.87 -2.12
C ASP A 141 10.35 -10.76 -2.83
N ALA A 142 11.66 -10.95 -2.93
CA ALA A 142 12.56 -9.97 -3.55
C ALA A 142 12.25 -9.71 -5.03
N ASP A 143 11.76 -10.70 -5.77
CA ASP A 143 11.44 -10.57 -7.20
C ASP A 143 10.22 -9.69 -7.39
N LEU A 144 9.21 -9.91 -6.56
CA LEU A 144 7.99 -9.14 -6.53
C LEU A 144 8.26 -7.67 -6.13
N LEU A 145 9.10 -7.46 -5.11
CA LEU A 145 9.50 -6.12 -4.68
C LEU A 145 10.30 -5.37 -5.75
N ARG A 146 11.21 -6.03 -6.46
CA ARG A 146 11.93 -5.44 -7.60
C ARG A 146 10.96 -4.99 -8.70
N ARG A 147 10.00 -5.85 -9.07
CA ARG A 147 8.95 -5.52 -10.05
C ARG A 147 8.06 -4.36 -9.58
N ALA A 148 7.68 -4.35 -8.30
CA ALA A 148 6.91 -3.24 -7.73
C ALA A 148 7.68 -1.92 -7.81
N GLY A 149 8.99 -1.92 -7.54
CA GLY A 149 9.85 -0.74 -7.68
C GLY A 149 10.05 -0.28 -9.13
N GLU A 150 10.07 -1.20 -10.10
CA GLU A 150 10.03 -0.85 -11.53
C GLU A 150 8.71 -0.18 -11.92
N LEU A 151 7.59 -0.78 -11.51
CA LEU A 151 6.25 -0.27 -11.79
C LEU A 151 6.00 1.09 -11.13
N GLU A 152 6.39 1.26 -9.86
CA GLU A 152 6.30 2.53 -9.16
C GLU A 152 7.08 3.63 -9.89
N ARG A 153 8.34 3.35 -10.29
CA ARG A 153 9.15 4.32 -11.05
C ARG A 153 8.48 4.69 -12.37
N ALA A 154 7.95 3.70 -13.10
CA ALA A 154 7.23 3.94 -14.34
C ALA A 154 5.93 4.75 -14.14
N GLN A 155 5.24 4.59 -13.00
CA GLN A 155 4.04 5.34 -12.65
C GLN A 155 4.35 6.77 -12.20
N ARG A 156 5.50 6.99 -11.56
CA ARG A 156 5.98 8.30 -11.12
C ARG A 156 6.66 9.09 -12.23
N GLU A 157 7.20 8.42 -13.25
CA GLU A 157 7.71 9.09 -14.43
C GLU A 157 6.59 9.97 -14.99
N PRO A 158 6.77 11.31 -15.01
CA PRO A 158 5.76 12.18 -15.57
C PRO A 158 5.48 11.67 -16.97
N ARG A 159 4.23 11.28 -17.24
CA ARG A 159 3.78 11.07 -18.61
C ARG A 159 3.88 12.44 -19.27
N ARG A 160 5.07 12.78 -19.78
CA ARG A 160 5.25 13.81 -20.78
C ARG A 160 4.52 13.27 -21.99
N ALA A 161 3.21 13.50 -22.03
CA ALA A 161 2.49 13.46 -23.28
C ALA A 161 3.18 14.53 -24.13
N ALA A 162 4.11 14.10 -24.98
CA ALA A 162 4.61 14.94 -26.04
C ALA A 162 3.44 15.10 -27.00
N HIS A 163 2.57 16.05 -26.69
CA HIS A 163 1.50 16.44 -27.58
C HIS A 163 2.17 17.08 -28.80
N ARG A 164 2.32 16.29 -29.86
CA ARG A 164 2.73 16.78 -31.15
C ARG A 164 1.46 17.20 -31.87
N PHE A 165 1.45 18.46 -32.29
CA PHE A 165 0.39 19.01 -33.09
C PHE A 165 1.00 19.43 -34.42
N ASP A 166 0.33 19.12 -35.51
CA ASP A 166 0.82 19.45 -36.86
C ASP A 166 0.65 20.95 -37.19
N SER A 167 0.02 21.72 -36.30
CA SER A 167 -0.16 23.17 -36.44
C SER A 167 -0.44 23.87 -35.10
N THR A 168 -0.24 25.19 -35.08
CA THR A 168 -0.59 26.06 -33.95
C THR A 168 -2.10 26.09 -33.66
N ALA A 169 -2.94 25.91 -34.68
CA ALA A 169 -4.39 25.84 -34.50
C ALA A 169 -4.80 24.57 -33.72
N ALA A 170 -4.29 23.41 -34.14
CA ALA A 170 -4.55 22.13 -33.47
C ALA A 170 -4.00 22.09 -32.02
N LEU A 171 -2.88 22.77 -31.78
CA LEU A 171 -2.35 22.97 -30.43
C LEU A 171 -3.32 23.79 -29.56
N THR A 172 -3.83 24.90 -30.08
CA THR A 172 -4.77 25.76 -29.36
C THR A 172 -6.08 25.04 -29.03
N ASP A 173 -6.61 24.25 -29.95
CA ASP A 173 -7.78 23.40 -29.72
C ASP A 173 -7.50 22.33 -28.65
N GLY A 174 -6.34 21.67 -28.71
CA GLY A 174 -5.90 20.70 -27.71
C GLY A 174 -5.71 21.31 -26.32
N LEU A 175 -5.21 22.55 -26.25
CA LEU A 175 -5.10 23.30 -25.00
C LEU A 175 -6.49 23.66 -24.44
N CYS A 176 -7.48 23.95 -25.30
CA CYS A 176 -8.83 24.26 -24.85
C CYS A 176 -9.49 23.08 -24.11
N ILE A 177 -9.17 21.83 -24.48
CA ILE A 177 -9.62 20.63 -23.75
C ILE A 177 -9.08 20.57 -22.32
N LEU A 178 -7.89 21.12 -22.08
CA LEU A 178 -7.18 21.07 -20.80
C LEU A 178 -7.47 22.28 -19.90
N PHE A 179 -7.66 23.45 -20.51
CA PHE A 179 -7.72 24.73 -19.80
C PHE A 179 -9.01 25.54 -20.03
N CYS A 180 -9.96 25.04 -20.84
CA CYS A 180 -11.28 25.64 -21.13
C CYS A 180 -11.28 27.17 -21.25
N PHE A 181 -10.57 27.73 -22.23
CA PHE A 181 -10.46 29.19 -22.45
C PHE A 181 -11.14 29.70 -23.74
N CYS A 182 -11.83 28.83 -24.49
CA CYS A 182 -12.54 29.23 -25.70
C CYS A 182 -13.86 29.95 -25.38
N GLU A 183 -14.28 30.97 -26.13
CA GLU A 183 -15.68 31.43 -26.13
C GLU A 183 -16.17 31.72 -27.56
N PRO A 184 -17.37 31.24 -27.94
CA PRO A 184 -18.23 30.31 -27.21
C PRO A 184 -17.71 28.86 -27.29
N HIS A 185 -17.78 28.11 -26.18
CA HIS A 185 -17.54 26.66 -26.22
C HIS A 185 -18.69 25.98 -26.99
N GLY A 186 -18.37 25.35 -28.12
CA GLY A 186 -19.33 24.50 -28.83
C GLY A 186 -19.67 23.24 -28.00
N PRO A 187 -20.88 22.67 -28.16
CA PRO A 187 -21.24 21.41 -27.49
C PRO A 187 -20.41 20.24 -28.05
N ARG A 188 -20.07 19.29 -27.16
CA ARG A 188 -19.32 18.06 -27.45
C ARG A 188 -20.04 17.14 -28.44
#